data_AF-A0A7C3YPX9-F1
#
_entry.id   AF-A0A7C3YPX9-F1
#
_cell.length_a   1.000
_cell.length_b   1.000
_cell.length_c   1.000
_cell.angle_alpha   90.00
_cell.angle_beta   90.00
_cell.angle_gamma   90.00
#
_symmetry.space_group_name_H-M   'P 1'
#
loop_
_entity.id
_entity.type
_entity.pdbx_description
1 polymer ?
#
loop_
_entity_poly.entity_id
_entity_poly.type
_entity_poly.pdbx_seq_one_letter_code
_entity_poly.pdbx_strand_id
1 'polypeptide(L)'
;MFLRIAFVVFLLPFFIQPFSHAQSGQRIAVLYFTDHSGFDSGSGCGWFSLGPLNSLFGTGHSREKWDLSSGFRDLLNESLKSSGYDLIEPSYVDQVIKESGKNNISELANKLGADIVIIGDITKFEQHRTRVSSQGPTRAGTGGEYGMNMNFMGGLAGYYYTSTVKAKFAIYDNSGSEIDSGEVVSKKDLQDFYIGIGPLSKNYKGGEAVNPKEQKESQAPIVDYKKLDAMKFGTDEFKNRTLFGLATMDVINQMVTNISNFVEPIYQPNVLGKIIYVGDGKYLKENEVYIDLGASDGLVIGHKFGVYLEGIVLTDPDTGKELGKSPDKKVGVIKVTKIEADHLSIAEIIEGLGQVSKGNLIKAE
;
A
#
# COMPACT_ATOMS: atom_id res chain seq x y z
N MET A 1 42.90 -24.45 47.36
CA MET A 1 41.76 -25.17 46.76
C MET A 1 40.74 -24.14 46.33
N PHE A 2 40.90 -23.58 45.11
CA PHE A 2 39.98 -22.64 44.50
C PHE A 2 39.74 -23.10 43.07
N LEU A 3 38.53 -23.60 42.81
CA LEU A 3 38.07 -24.01 41.49
C LEU A 3 37.38 -22.80 40.84
N ARG A 4 38.02 -22.18 39.86
CA ARG A 4 37.39 -21.16 39.01
C ARG A 4 36.67 -21.86 37.86
N ILE A 5 35.35 -21.80 37.86
CA ILE A 5 34.52 -22.23 36.74
C ILE A 5 34.44 -21.07 35.75
N ALA A 6 35.00 -21.25 34.56
CA ALA A 6 34.83 -20.33 33.43
C ALA A 6 33.54 -20.69 32.69
N PHE A 7 32.57 -19.78 32.66
CA PHE A 7 31.40 -19.87 31.79
C PHE A 7 31.81 -19.41 30.39
N VAL A 8 31.92 -20.34 29.44
CA VAL A 8 32.05 -20.05 28.02
C VAL A 8 30.63 -19.90 27.47
N VAL A 9 30.25 -18.66 27.13
CA VAL A 9 29.02 -18.37 26.41
C VAL A 9 29.24 -18.75 24.94
N PHE A 10 28.63 -19.83 24.50
CA PHE A 10 28.55 -20.21 23.09
C PHE A 10 27.56 -19.25 22.40
N LEU A 11 28.07 -18.26 21.68
CA LEU A 11 27.29 -17.51 20.69
C LEU A 11 27.08 -18.43 19.48
N LEU A 12 25.88 -19.01 19.37
CA LEU A 12 25.43 -19.66 18.15
C LEU A 12 25.33 -18.58 17.05
N PRO A 13 26.02 -18.74 15.91
CA PRO A 13 25.78 -17.87 14.78
C PRO A 13 24.37 -18.16 14.25
N PHE A 14 23.49 -17.16 14.34
CA PHE A 14 22.28 -17.11 13.53
C PHE A 14 22.72 -17.14 12.07
N PHE A 15 22.63 -18.31 11.44
CA PHE A 15 22.63 -18.41 9.99
C PHE A 15 21.35 -17.73 9.49
N ILE A 16 21.46 -16.45 9.17
CA ILE A 16 20.52 -15.81 8.26
C ILE A 16 20.79 -16.46 6.90
N GLN A 17 20.01 -17.47 6.53
CA GLN A 17 20.04 -17.97 5.17
C GLN A 17 19.61 -16.81 4.25
N PRO A 18 20.34 -16.51 3.16
CA PRO A 18 19.84 -15.58 2.17
C PRO A 18 18.52 -16.13 1.64
N PHE A 19 17.44 -15.37 1.85
CA PHE A 19 16.12 -15.73 1.36
C PHE A 19 16.18 -16.02 -0.15
N SER A 20 15.53 -17.13 -0.50
CA SER A 20 15.46 -17.72 -1.83
C SER A 20 15.15 -16.70 -2.92
N HIS A 21 15.74 -16.92 -4.09
CA HIS A 21 15.37 -16.20 -5.32
C HIS A 21 13.86 -16.39 -5.54
N ALA A 22 13.13 -15.28 -5.68
CA ALA A 22 11.73 -15.32 -6.07
C ALA A 22 11.59 -16.09 -7.39
N GLN A 23 10.67 -17.06 -7.43
CA GLN A 23 10.50 -17.92 -8.61
C GLN A 23 9.39 -17.35 -9.51
N SER A 24 9.67 -17.23 -10.81
CA SER A 24 8.69 -16.80 -11.80
C SER A 24 7.69 -17.92 -12.09
N GLY A 25 6.40 -17.55 -12.25
CA GLY A 25 5.35 -18.47 -12.70
C GLY A 25 4.70 -19.33 -11.61
N GLN A 26 4.87 -18.97 -10.33
CA GLN A 26 4.18 -19.66 -9.22
C GLN A 26 2.69 -19.31 -9.20
N ARG A 27 1.83 -20.32 -8.98
CA ARG A 27 0.38 -20.16 -8.86
C ARG A 27 0.00 -19.76 -7.44
N ILE A 28 -0.65 -18.61 -7.31
CA ILE A 28 -1.06 -18.05 -6.02
C ILE A 28 -2.55 -18.29 -5.78
N ALA A 29 -2.90 -18.73 -4.57
CA ALA A 29 -4.27 -18.78 -4.08
C ALA A 29 -4.46 -17.88 -2.86
N VAL A 30 -5.32 -16.87 -2.97
CA VAL A 30 -5.83 -16.14 -1.79
C VAL A 30 -7.03 -16.89 -1.24
N LEU A 31 -6.89 -17.56 -0.09
CA LEU A 31 -7.93 -18.42 0.46
C LEU A 31 -9.10 -17.63 1.02
N TYR A 32 -8.83 -16.81 2.03
CA TYR A 32 -9.84 -16.03 2.73
C TYR A 32 -9.21 -14.91 3.54
N PHE A 33 -10.04 -13.90 3.81
CA PHE A 33 -9.83 -12.99 4.92
C PHE A 33 -10.80 -13.35 6.05
N THR A 34 -10.35 -13.20 7.28
CA THR A 34 -11.21 -13.25 8.47
C THR A 34 -11.43 -11.82 8.95
N ASP A 35 -12.66 -11.46 9.30
CA ASP A 35 -12.95 -10.15 9.87
C ASP A 35 -12.97 -10.22 11.41
N HIS A 36 -11.93 -9.67 12.03
CA HIS A 36 -11.84 -9.41 13.47
C HIS A 36 -11.84 -7.90 13.78
N SER A 37 -12.23 -7.05 12.83
CA SER A 37 -12.24 -5.61 13.01
C SER A 37 -13.36 -5.12 13.92
N GLY A 38 -14.42 -5.91 14.03
CA GLY A 38 -15.62 -5.56 14.78
C GLY A 38 -16.46 -4.47 14.13
N PHE A 39 -16.12 -4.02 12.91
CA PHE A 39 -16.82 -2.97 12.16
C PHE A 39 -18.34 -3.18 12.11
N ASP A 40 -18.76 -4.45 12.13
CA ASP A 40 -20.10 -4.89 11.83
C ASP A 40 -20.74 -5.75 12.94
N SER A 41 -20.16 -5.69 14.16
CA SER A 41 -20.64 -6.43 15.32
C SER A 41 -21.78 -5.69 16.03
N GLY A 42 -22.89 -6.37 16.32
CA GLY A 42 -24.07 -5.79 16.98
C GLY A 42 -23.85 -5.29 18.42
N SER A 43 -22.63 -5.36 18.94
CA SER A 43 -22.23 -4.91 20.28
C SER A 43 -20.95 -4.06 20.31
N GLY A 44 -20.32 -3.77 19.17
CA GLY A 44 -19.06 -3.05 19.12
C GLY A 44 -18.99 -2.10 17.93
N CYS A 45 -18.88 -0.80 18.23
CA CYS A 45 -18.35 0.28 17.38
C CYS A 45 -18.64 0.31 15.85
N GLY A 46 -19.73 -0.31 15.39
CA GLY A 46 -20.45 0.06 14.17
C GLY A 46 -21.69 0.88 14.53
N TRP A 47 -21.53 2.20 14.64
CA TRP A 47 -22.59 3.23 14.71
C TRP A 47 -23.93 2.82 15.39
N PHE A 48 -24.00 3.02 16.72
CA PHE A 48 -25.13 2.88 17.66
C PHE A 48 -25.55 1.45 18.08
N SER A 49 -24.93 0.95 19.15
CA SER A 49 -25.63 0.12 20.15
C SER A 49 -26.61 1.04 20.90
N LEU A 50 -27.81 1.25 20.37
CA LEU A 50 -28.95 1.56 21.23
C LEU A 50 -29.39 0.23 21.83
N GLY A 51 -29.51 0.18 23.16
CA GLY A 51 -30.04 -0.97 23.90
C GLY A 51 -31.49 -1.31 23.53
N PRO A 52 -32.32 -1.84 24.43
CA PRO A 52 -33.56 -2.58 24.11
C PRO A 52 -34.72 -1.77 23.47
N LEU A 53 -34.46 -0.61 22.87
CA LEU A 53 -35.44 0.27 22.22
C LEU A 53 -35.51 0.12 20.68
N ASN A 54 -34.93 -0.93 20.10
CA ASN A 54 -35.02 -1.22 18.66
C ASN A 54 -36.45 -1.48 18.14
N SER A 55 -37.46 -1.60 19.00
CA SER A 55 -38.86 -1.79 18.60
C SER A 55 -39.64 -0.50 18.34
N LEU A 56 -39.07 0.69 18.63
CA LEU A 56 -39.82 1.95 18.65
C LEU A 56 -39.49 2.95 17.53
N PHE A 57 -38.41 2.76 16.76
CA PHE A 57 -38.06 3.68 15.68
C PHE A 57 -37.62 2.94 14.40
N GLY A 58 -38.53 2.88 13.43
CA GLY A 58 -38.20 2.92 12.01
C GLY A 58 -37.86 1.59 11.35
N THR A 59 -38.79 1.14 10.52
CA THR A 59 -38.67 0.18 9.41
C THR A 59 -37.28 0.10 8.78
N GLY A 60 -36.59 -1.01 9.03
CA GLY A 60 -35.27 -1.32 8.49
C GLY A 60 -35.28 -1.40 6.97
N HIS A 61 -34.59 -0.47 6.32
CA HIS A 61 -34.18 -0.66 4.93
C HIS A 61 -33.16 -1.80 4.92
N SER A 62 -33.28 -2.72 3.97
CA SER A 62 -32.31 -3.78 3.73
C SER A 62 -30.95 -3.14 3.41
N ARG A 63 -30.05 -3.10 4.40
CA ARG A 63 -28.69 -2.56 4.25
C ARG A 63 -27.84 -3.56 3.45
N GLU A 64 -27.16 -3.11 2.41
CA GLU A 64 -26.10 -3.90 1.78
C GLU A 64 -24.86 -3.80 2.68
N LYS A 65 -24.79 -4.69 3.67
CA LYS A 65 -23.70 -4.76 4.62
C LYS A 65 -22.38 -5.02 3.87
N TRP A 66 -21.33 -4.26 4.18
CA TRP A 66 -20.02 -4.51 3.59
C TRP A 66 -19.48 -5.85 4.05
N ASP A 67 -19.36 -6.81 3.15
CA ASP A 67 -18.62 -8.04 3.42
C ASP A 67 -17.12 -7.75 3.28
N LEU A 68 -16.49 -7.38 4.39
CA LEU A 68 -15.06 -7.09 4.41
C LEU A 68 -14.22 -8.32 4.07
N SER A 69 -14.69 -9.53 4.42
CA SER A 69 -13.93 -10.77 4.19
C SER A 69 -13.85 -11.10 2.70
N SER A 70 -14.98 -11.08 1.99
CA SER A 70 -14.96 -11.25 0.53
C SER A 70 -14.33 -10.04 -0.16
N GLY A 71 -14.64 -8.83 0.30
CA GLY A 71 -14.17 -7.58 -0.29
C GLY A 71 -12.65 -7.44 -0.29
N PHE A 72 -11.97 -7.70 0.83
CA PHE A 72 -10.50 -7.63 0.88
C PHE A 72 -9.85 -8.70 -0.02
N ARG A 73 -10.44 -9.90 -0.06
CA ARG A 73 -9.97 -10.97 -0.93
C ARG A 73 -10.10 -10.59 -2.40
N ASP A 74 -11.24 -10.04 -2.79
CA ASP A 74 -11.50 -9.60 -4.17
C ASP A 74 -10.53 -8.50 -4.58
N LEU A 75 -10.31 -7.50 -3.72
CA LEU A 75 -9.36 -6.42 -3.98
C LEU A 75 -7.91 -6.91 -4.07
N LEU A 76 -7.50 -7.85 -3.21
CA LEU A 76 -6.16 -8.43 -3.28
C LEU A 76 -5.99 -9.24 -4.57
N ASN A 77 -6.97 -10.06 -4.94
CA ASN A 77 -6.95 -10.80 -6.21
C ASN A 77 -6.92 -9.87 -7.41
N GLU A 78 -7.72 -8.80 -7.41
CA GLU A 78 -7.71 -7.77 -8.46
C GLU A 78 -6.30 -7.16 -8.57
N SER A 79 -5.71 -6.74 -7.46
CA SER A 79 -4.39 -6.09 -7.45
C SER A 79 -3.25 -7.03 -7.82
N LEU A 80 -3.31 -8.31 -7.42
CA LEU A 80 -2.33 -9.32 -7.85
C LEU A 80 -2.48 -9.66 -9.33
N LYS A 81 -3.71 -9.80 -9.84
CA LYS A 81 -3.97 -10.06 -11.26
C LYS A 81 -3.47 -8.90 -12.13
N SER A 82 -3.81 -7.68 -11.73
CA SER A 82 -3.30 -6.46 -12.36
C SER A 82 -1.79 -6.33 -12.24
N SER A 83 -1.18 -6.98 -11.25
CA SER A 83 0.28 -7.03 -11.08
C SER A 83 0.94 -8.22 -11.79
N GLY A 84 0.21 -8.93 -12.67
CA GLY A 84 0.79 -9.96 -13.52
C GLY A 84 1.13 -11.27 -12.81
N TYR A 85 0.54 -11.55 -11.66
CA TYR A 85 0.67 -12.84 -10.97
C TYR A 85 -0.30 -13.89 -11.53
N ASP A 86 0.09 -15.17 -11.49
CA ASP A 86 -0.79 -16.29 -11.84
C ASP A 86 -1.68 -16.61 -10.64
N LEU A 87 -2.99 -16.36 -10.77
CA LEU A 87 -3.94 -16.56 -9.69
C LEU A 87 -4.89 -17.71 -9.97
N ILE A 88 -5.19 -18.45 -8.90
CA ILE A 88 -6.26 -19.42 -8.89
C ILE A 88 -7.60 -18.70 -8.72
N GLU A 89 -8.55 -19.03 -9.58
CA GLU A 89 -9.86 -18.39 -9.61
C GLU A 89 -10.60 -18.51 -8.25
N PRO A 90 -11.14 -17.40 -7.70
CA PRO A 90 -11.73 -17.39 -6.37
C PRO A 90 -12.88 -18.40 -6.17
N SER A 91 -13.68 -18.61 -7.21
CA SER A 91 -14.82 -19.55 -7.18
C SER A 91 -14.37 -21.01 -7.01
N TYR A 92 -13.25 -21.39 -7.63
CA TYR A 92 -12.67 -22.72 -7.45
C TYR A 92 -12.06 -22.87 -6.05
N VAL A 93 -11.40 -21.82 -5.54
CA VAL A 93 -10.91 -21.80 -4.16
C VAL A 93 -12.06 -21.99 -3.16
N ASP A 94 -13.20 -21.31 -3.37
CA ASP A 94 -14.37 -21.46 -2.50
C ASP A 94 -14.94 -22.88 -2.51
N GLN A 95 -15.00 -23.50 -3.69
CA GLN A 95 -15.43 -24.89 -3.82
C GLN A 95 -14.52 -25.82 -3.01
N VAL A 96 -13.21 -25.70 -3.16
CA VAL A 96 -12.24 -26.57 -2.47
C VAL A 96 -12.28 -26.37 -0.95
N ILE A 97 -12.38 -25.11 -0.48
CA ILE A 97 -12.53 -24.80 0.96
C ILE A 97 -13.83 -25.37 1.51
N LYS A 98 -14.93 -25.28 0.75
CA LYS A 98 -16.22 -25.85 1.16
C LYS A 98 -16.17 -27.38 1.30
N GLU A 99 -15.44 -28.05 0.41
CA GLU A 99 -15.29 -29.51 0.41
C GLU A 99 -14.30 -30.01 1.47
N SER A 100 -13.21 -29.28 1.72
CA SER A 100 -12.07 -29.76 2.53
C SER A 100 -11.96 -29.12 3.91
N GLY A 101 -12.67 -28.01 4.15
CA GLY A 101 -12.51 -27.19 5.34
C GLY A 101 -11.23 -26.34 5.33
N LYS A 102 -11.01 -25.56 6.39
CA LYS A 102 -9.90 -24.58 6.50
C LYS A 102 -8.70 -25.06 7.33
N ASN A 103 -8.73 -26.31 7.80
CA ASN A 103 -7.86 -26.76 8.90
C ASN A 103 -6.46 -27.18 8.44
N ASN A 104 -6.28 -27.48 7.16
CA ASN A 104 -5.03 -28.02 6.62
C ASN A 104 -4.61 -27.26 5.35
N ILE A 105 -3.66 -26.35 5.49
CA ILE A 105 -3.18 -25.49 4.39
C ILE A 105 -2.51 -26.32 3.29
N SER A 106 -1.71 -27.33 3.63
CA SER A 106 -1.05 -28.17 2.63
C SER A 106 -2.05 -28.95 1.78
N GLU A 107 -3.11 -29.49 2.41
CA GLU A 107 -4.16 -30.18 1.66
C GLU A 107 -4.88 -29.24 0.69
N LEU A 108 -5.20 -28.02 1.14
CA LEU A 108 -5.80 -27.00 0.29
C LEU A 108 -4.87 -26.60 -0.85
N ALA A 109 -3.60 -26.33 -0.59
CA ALA A 109 -2.61 -25.96 -1.60
C ALA A 109 -2.51 -27.04 -2.69
N ASN A 110 -2.40 -28.31 -2.27
CA ASN A 110 -2.30 -29.44 -3.19
C ASN A 110 -3.57 -29.63 -4.04
N LYS A 111 -4.77 -29.52 -3.45
CA LYS A 111 -6.04 -29.62 -4.19
C LYS A 111 -6.25 -28.47 -5.18
N LEU A 112 -5.76 -27.29 -4.83
CA LEU A 112 -5.81 -26.12 -5.71
C LEU A 112 -4.75 -26.19 -6.81
N GLY A 113 -3.65 -26.92 -6.58
CA GLY A 113 -2.44 -26.80 -7.40
C GLY A 113 -1.82 -25.41 -7.25
N ALA A 114 -1.82 -24.90 -6.01
CA ALA A 114 -1.22 -23.63 -5.61
C ALA A 114 0.21 -23.88 -5.11
N ASP A 115 1.15 -23.08 -5.59
CA ASP A 115 2.52 -23.06 -5.06
C ASP A 115 2.61 -22.18 -3.83
N ILE A 116 1.79 -21.12 -3.80
CA ILE A 116 1.74 -20.12 -2.75
C ILE A 116 0.29 -19.92 -2.30
N VAL A 117 0.10 -19.89 -1.00
CA VAL A 117 -1.21 -19.74 -0.37
C VAL A 117 -1.20 -18.55 0.58
N ILE A 118 -2.21 -17.69 0.48
CA ILE A 118 -2.32 -16.47 1.28
C ILE A 118 -3.59 -16.52 2.13
N ILE A 119 -3.45 -16.20 3.41
CA ILE A 119 -4.56 -15.95 4.32
C ILE A 119 -4.45 -14.54 4.91
N GLY A 120 -5.59 -13.91 5.16
CA GLY A 120 -5.67 -12.58 5.72
C GLY A 120 -6.54 -12.50 6.97
N ASP A 121 -6.26 -11.50 7.81
CA ASP A 121 -7.04 -11.17 9.00
C ASP A 121 -7.19 -9.65 9.14
N ILE A 122 -8.41 -9.16 9.00
CA ILE A 122 -8.74 -7.74 9.11
C ILE A 122 -8.92 -7.46 10.59
N THR A 123 -7.95 -6.79 11.19
CA THR A 123 -7.91 -6.55 12.64
C THR A 123 -8.43 -5.17 13.02
N LYS A 124 -8.51 -4.24 12.06
CA LYS A 124 -9.06 -2.91 12.27
C LYS A 124 -9.62 -2.34 10.98
N PHE A 125 -10.85 -1.83 11.05
CA PHE A 125 -11.50 -1.15 9.94
C PHE A 125 -12.47 -0.13 10.54
N GLU A 126 -12.03 1.12 10.70
CA GLU A 126 -12.84 2.14 11.37
C GLU A 126 -12.65 3.53 10.76
N GLN A 127 -13.65 4.39 10.94
CA GLN A 127 -13.54 5.82 10.67
C GLN A 127 -14.04 6.62 11.86
N HIS A 128 -13.16 7.44 12.43
CA HIS A 128 -13.47 8.39 13.49
C HIS A 128 -13.79 9.76 12.91
N ARG A 129 -14.76 10.44 13.52
CA ARG A 129 -15.08 11.84 13.25
C ARG A 129 -14.97 12.65 14.53
N THR A 130 -13.96 13.50 14.61
CA THR A 130 -13.74 14.40 15.73
C THR A 130 -14.23 15.80 15.37
N ARG A 131 -15.16 16.34 16.17
CA ARG A 131 -15.57 17.74 16.01
C ARG A 131 -14.49 18.63 16.62
N VAL A 132 -14.00 19.59 15.83
CA VAL A 132 -13.08 20.62 16.28
C VAL A 132 -13.86 21.92 16.35
N SER A 133 -13.80 22.63 17.49
CA SER A 133 -14.37 23.97 17.59
C SER A 133 -13.58 24.84 18.57
N SER A 134 -13.33 26.09 18.18
CA SER A 134 -12.69 27.12 18.97
C SER A 134 -13.54 28.39 18.94
N GLN A 135 -13.72 29.04 20.09
CA GLN A 135 -14.38 30.35 20.18
C GLN A 135 -13.32 31.43 20.41
N GLY A 136 -13.37 32.49 19.59
CA GLY A 136 -12.43 33.61 19.66
C GLY A 136 -11.25 33.51 18.67
N PRO A 137 -10.29 34.44 18.75
CA PRO A 137 -9.17 34.51 17.81
C PRO A 137 -8.35 33.22 17.84
N THR A 138 -8.36 32.48 16.73
CA THR A 138 -7.69 31.18 16.64
C THR A 138 -6.40 31.32 15.85
N ARG A 139 -5.30 30.80 16.40
CA ARG A 139 -4.02 30.70 15.70
C ARG A 139 -3.91 29.33 15.04
N ALA A 140 -3.69 29.28 13.74
CA ALA A 140 -3.31 28.02 13.07
C ALA A 140 -1.96 28.21 12.38
N GLY A 141 -1.06 27.25 12.58
CA GLY A 141 0.22 27.17 11.88
C GLY A 141 0.22 25.98 10.94
N THR A 142 0.87 26.11 9.80
CA THR A 142 1.02 25.02 8.81
C THR A 142 2.07 23.98 9.18
N GLY A 143 2.78 24.14 10.31
CA GLY A 143 3.85 23.23 10.75
C GLY A 143 5.10 23.28 9.86
N GLY A 144 6.26 22.94 10.41
CA GLY A 144 7.55 22.94 9.72
C GLY A 144 8.38 24.24 9.86
N GLU A 145 9.65 24.17 9.48
CA GLU A 145 10.68 25.23 9.65
C GLU A 145 10.36 26.54 8.91
N TYR A 146 9.46 26.49 7.92
CA TYR A 146 8.96 27.64 7.16
C TYR A 146 7.44 27.83 7.29
N GLY A 147 6.81 27.27 8.32
CA GLY A 147 5.36 27.31 8.50
C GLY A 147 4.83 28.73 8.70
N MET A 148 3.82 29.12 7.91
CA MET A 148 3.10 30.38 8.12
C MET A 148 2.13 30.26 9.29
N ASN A 149 2.18 31.22 10.22
CA ASN A 149 1.22 31.38 11.30
C ASN A 149 0.10 32.32 10.85
N MET A 150 -1.13 31.82 10.82
CA MET A 150 -2.33 32.60 10.52
C MET A 150 -3.10 32.89 11.81
N ASN A 151 -3.41 34.18 12.03
CA ASN A 151 -4.30 34.63 13.09
C ASN A 151 -5.69 34.83 12.49
N PHE A 152 -6.65 33.99 12.85
CA PHE A 152 -8.05 34.17 12.46
C PHE A 152 -8.78 34.98 13.52
N MET A 153 -9.47 36.04 13.10
CA MET A 153 -10.20 36.95 13.99
C MET A 153 -11.51 36.35 14.56
N GLY A 154 -11.90 35.16 14.12
CA GLY A 154 -13.09 34.46 14.60
C GLY A 154 -12.86 32.96 14.84
N GLY A 155 -13.91 32.28 15.27
CA GLY A 155 -13.85 30.88 15.67
C GLY A 155 -13.60 29.93 14.49
N LEU A 156 -12.87 28.85 14.76
CA LEU A 156 -12.70 27.71 13.86
C LEU A 156 -13.68 26.62 14.29
N ALA A 157 -14.46 26.06 13.37
CA ALA A 157 -15.34 24.93 13.65
C ALA A 157 -15.28 23.94 12.50
N GLY A 158 -15.36 22.64 12.75
CA GLY A 158 -15.39 21.66 11.68
C GLY A 158 -15.17 20.25 12.19
N TYR A 159 -14.74 19.38 11.28
CA TYR A 159 -14.54 17.97 11.54
C TYR A 159 -13.17 17.53 11.05
N TYR A 160 -12.54 16.71 11.86
CA TYR A 160 -11.38 15.92 11.49
C TYR A 160 -11.83 14.48 11.35
N TYR A 161 -11.63 13.90 10.17
CA TYR A 161 -11.93 12.51 9.90
C TYR A 161 -10.63 11.73 9.85
N THR A 162 -10.64 10.54 10.45
CA THR A 162 -9.53 9.59 10.39
C THR A 162 -10.09 8.23 10.04
N SER A 163 -9.68 7.65 8.93
CA SER A 163 -9.90 6.24 8.62
C SER A 163 -8.65 5.44 8.95
N THR A 164 -8.80 4.30 9.60
CA THR A 164 -7.69 3.37 9.90
C THR A 164 -8.07 1.97 9.48
N VAL A 165 -7.24 1.37 8.63
CA VAL A 165 -7.34 -0.01 8.18
C VAL A 165 -6.08 -0.75 8.60
N LYS A 166 -6.26 -1.91 9.24
CA LYS A 166 -5.17 -2.79 9.67
C LYS A 166 -5.53 -4.22 9.31
N ALA A 167 -4.58 -4.90 8.69
CA ALA A 167 -4.72 -6.30 8.36
C ALA A 167 -3.42 -7.04 8.59
N LYS A 168 -3.53 -8.28 9.06
CA LYS A 168 -2.44 -9.24 9.10
C LYS A 168 -2.56 -10.17 7.90
N PHE A 169 -1.44 -10.71 7.46
CA PHE A 169 -1.40 -11.71 6.41
C PHE A 169 -0.35 -12.76 6.75
N ALA A 170 -0.53 -13.95 6.19
CA ALA A 170 0.47 -15.00 6.21
C ALA A 170 0.53 -15.68 4.84
N ILE A 171 1.74 -16.00 4.42
CA ILE A 171 2.09 -16.60 3.13
C ILE A 171 2.66 -17.99 3.44
N TYR A 172 2.09 -19.00 2.80
CA TYR A 172 2.49 -20.40 2.94
C TYR A 172 2.95 -20.96 1.60
N ASP A 173 3.89 -21.89 1.66
CA ASP A 173 4.19 -22.75 0.51
C ASP A 173 3.18 -23.89 0.38
N ASN A 174 3.32 -24.69 -0.69
CA ASN A 174 2.47 -25.86 -0.93
C ASN A 174 2.60 -26.99 0.11
N SER A 175 3.69 -27.02 0.90
CA SER A 175 3.87 -27.94 2.02
C SER A 175 3.09 -27.52 3.26
N GLY A 176 2.51 -26.31 3.25
CA GLY A 176 1.85 -25.70 4.40
C GLY A 176 2.81 -25.05 5.38
N SER A 177 4.08 -24.87 5.00
CA SER A 177 5.07 -24.15 5.81
C SER A 177 4.89 -22.65 5.61
N GLU A 178 4.93 -21.88 6.69
CA GLU A 178 4.87 -20.42 6.62
C GLU A 178 6.18 -19.87 6.06
N ILE A 179 6.10 -19.13 4.96
CA ILE A 179 7.22 -18.43 4.32
C ILE A 179 7.44 -17.09 5.02
N ASP A 180 6.35 -16.36 5.23
CA ASP A 180 6.36 -15.05 5.86
C ASP A 180 4.99 -14.69 6.43
N SER A 181 4.96 -13.82 7.43
CA SER A 181 3.74 -13.23 7.95
C SER A 181 4.00 -11.81 8.44
N GLY A 182 3.00 -10.96 8.32
CA GLY A 182 3.16 -9.55 8.58
C GLY A 182 1.88 -8.84 8.97
N GLU A 183 2.04 -7.60 9.37
CA GLU A 183 0.95 -6.68 9.64
C GLU A 183 1.14 -5.42 8.82
N VAL A 184 0.09 -5.01 8.13
CA VAL A 184 0.04 -3.80 7.31
C VAL A 184 -1.02 -2.87 7.86
N VAL A 185 -0.74 -1.57 7.79
CA VAL A 185 -1.62 -0.54 8.32
C VAL A 185 -1.61 0.67 7.41
N SER A 186 -2.77 1.28 7.23
CA SER A 186 -2.89 2.60 6.63
C SER A 186 -3.85 3.46 7.42
N LYS A 187 -3.51 4.75 7.50
CA LYS A 187 -4.30 5.79 8.13
C LYS A 187 -4.47 6.93 7.13
N LYS A 188 -5.71 7.34 6.89
CA LYS A 188 -6.04 8.48 6.02
C LYS A 188 -6.84 9.51 6.80
N ASP A 189 -6.39 10.75 6.73
CA ASP A 189 -6.97 11.85 7.48
C ASP A 189 -7.56 12.90 6.52
N LEU A 190 -8.68 13.52 6.91
CA LEU A 190 -9.29 14.64 6.19
C LEU A 190 -9.67 15.76 7.15
N GLN A 191 -9.26 16.98 6.82
CA GLN A 191 -9.59 18.19 7.57
C GLN A 191 -10.70 18.95 6.84
N ASP A 192 -11.92 18.93 7.38
CA ASP A 192 -13.05 19.72 6.87
C ASP A 192 -13.41 20.82 7.88
N PHE A 193 -12.74 21.98 7.76
CA PHE A 193 -12.87 23.09 8.69
C PHE A 193 -13.63 24.27 8.09
N TYR A 194 -14.27 25.05 8.94
CA TYR A 194 -15.00 26.26 8.63
C TYR A 194 -14.43 27.38 9.50
N ILE A 195 -14.10 28.50 8.87
CA ILE A 195 -13.62 29.71 9.56
C ILE A 195 -14.76 30.73 9.51
N GLY A 196 -15.24 31.13 10.70
CA GLY A 196 -16.35 32.08 10.83
C GLY A 196 -15.90 33.44 11.35
N ILE A 197 -16.40 34.53 10.75
CA ILE A 197 -16.35 35.89 11.31
C ILE A 197 -17.80 36.38 11.39
N GLY A 198 -18.46 36.22 12.54
CA GLY A 198 -19.89 36.57 12.67
C GLY A 198 -20.78 35.86 11.64
N PRO A 199 -21.75 36.52 10.99
CA PRO A 199 -22.69 35.88 10.05
C PRO A 199 -22.07 35.41 8.72
N LEU A 200 -20.76 35.57 8.50
CA LEU A 200 -20.07 35.02 7.32
C LEU A 200 -19.16 33.85 7.73
N SER A 201 -19.43 32.67 7.15
CA SER A 201 -18.55 31.48 7.20
C SER A 201 -17.92 31.21 5.84
N LYS A 202 -16.62 30.91 5.80
CA LYS A 202 -15.95 30.36 4.60
C LYS A 202 -15.49 28.92 4.89
N ASN A 203 -15.76 28.03 3.95
CA ASN A 203 -15.36 26.62 4.01
C ASN A 203 -13.86 26.52 3.68
N TYR A 204 -13.12 25.81 4.51
CA TYR A 204 -11.72 25.46 4.28
C TYR A 204 -11.62 23.94 4.19
N LYS A 205 -11.43 23.43 2.97
CA LYS A 205 -11.12 22.02 2.75
C LYS A 205 -9.61 21.85 2.85
N GLY A 206 -9.13 21.34 3.98
CA GLY A 206 -7.72 20.99 4.16
C GLY A 206 -7.43 19.63 3.54
N GLY A 207 -6.60 19.62 2.51
CA GLY A 207 -5.85 18.44 2.06
C GLY A 207 -4.38 18.58 2.44
N GLU A 208 -3.58 17.52 2.24
CA GLU A 208 -2.11 17.62 2.30
C GLU A 208 -1.61 18.82 1.48
N ALA A 209 -0.46 19.40 1.84
CA ALA A 209 0.14 20.52 1.12
C ALA A 209 0.55 20.08 -0.29
N VAL A 210 -0.41 20.03 -1.21
CA VAL A 210 -0.19 19.79 -2.63
C VAL A 210 0.34 21.08 -3.25
N ASN A 211 1.43 20.92 -4.01
CA ASN A 211 2.06 21.97 -4.77
C ASN A 211 1.01 22.69 -5.66
N PRO A 212 0.89 24.03 -5.66
CA PRO A 212 -0.21 24.74 -6.34
C PRO A 212 -0.32 24.53 -7.86
N LYS A 213 0.63 23.82 -8.48
CA LYS A 213 0.69 23.57 -9.93
C LYS A 213 0.04 22.25 -10.39
N GLU A 214 -0.43 21.40 -9.48
CA GLU A 214 -1.08 20.12 -9.80
C GLU A 214 -2.56 20.08 -9.37
N GLN A 215 -3.30 21.13 -9.71
CA GLN A 215 -4.76 21.11 -9.61
C GLN A 215 -5.36 20.39 -10.83
N LYS A 216 -5.28 19.06 -10.89
CA LYS A 216 -6.47 18.30 -11.30
C LYS A 216 -7.45 18.46 -10.14
N GLU A 217 -8.71 18.82 -10.40
CA GLU A 217 -9.75 18.97 -9.37
C GLU A 217 -9.92 17.65 -8.58
N SER A 218 -9.09 17.43 -7.56
CA SER A 218 -9.23 16.32 -6.63
C SER A 218 -10.41 16.64 -5.74
N GLN A 219 -11.58 16.15 -6.14
CA GLN A 219 -12.78 16.27 -5.34
C GLN A 219 -12.54 15.59 -3.98
N ALA A 220 -12.82 16.29 -2.89
CA ALA A 220 -12.57 15.80 -1.53
C ALA A 220 -13.18 14.40 -1.28
N PRO A 221 -12.51 13.55 -0.47
CA PRO A 221 -13.04 12.24 -0.11
C PRO A 221 -14.43 12.31 0.52
N ILE A 222 -15.28 11.36 0.15
CA ILE A 222 -16.59 11.09 0.71
C ILE A 222 -16.39 10.48 2.10
N VAL A 223 -16.84 11.23 3.10
CA VAL A 223 -16.82 10.84 4.52
C VAL A 223 -18.23 10.83 5.14
N ASP A 224 -19.25 11.21 4.36
CA ASP A 224 -20.64 11.23 4.80
C ASP A 224 -21.16 9.80 4.99
N TYR A 225 -21.62 9.51 6.20
CA TYR A 225 -22.04 8.16 6.59
C TYR A 225 -23.23 7.63 5.79
N LYS A 226 -24.17 8.48 5.35
CA LYS A 226 -25.32 8.01 4.56
C LYS A 226 -24.90 7.61 3.15
N LYS A 227 -23.96 8.36 2.58
CA LYS A 227 -23.38 8.00 1.28
C LYS A 227 -22.55 6.73 1.37
N LEU A 228 -21.78 6.57 2.43
CA LEU A 228 -20.98 5.36 2.66
C LEU A 228 -21.88 4.12 2.87
N ASP A 229 -22.95 4.23 3.66
CA ASP A 229 -23.90 3.13 3.93
C ASP A 229 -24.65 2.66 2.67
N ALA A 230 -24.86 3.55 1.69
CA ALA A 230 -25.47 3.23 0.41
C ALA A 230 -24.46 2.77 -0.66
N MET A 231 -23.16 2.80 -0.36
CA MET A 231 -22.10 2.48 -1.31
C MET A 231 -21.74 1.00 -1.23
N LYS A 232 -21.50 0.38 -2.38
CA LYS A 232 -20.96 -0.98 -2.43
C LYS A 232 -19.44 -0.99 -2.22
N PHE A 233 -18.97 -1.86 -1.33
CA PHE A 233 -17.54 -2.08 -1.06
C PHE A 233 -16.79 -2.48 -2.34
N GLY A 234 -15.55 -2.02 -2.48
CA GLY A 234 -14.64 -2.41 -3.58
C GLY A 234 -14.91 -1.76 -4.93
N THR A 235 -16.01 -1.00 -5.09
CA THR A 235 -16.27 -0.21 -6.32
C THR A 235 -15.18 0.84 -6.57
N ASP A 236 -15.02 1.30 -7.81
CA ASP A 236 -14.04 2.35 -8.13
C ASP A 236 -14.33 3.67 -7.39
N GLU A 237 -15.61 3.98 -7.17
CA GLU A 237 -15.99 5.11 -6.33
C GLU A 237 -15.55 4.87 -4.88
N PHE A 238 -15.79 3.70 -4.30
CA PHE A 238 -15.28 3.36 -2.98
C PHE A 238 -13.76 3.54 -2.90
N LYS A 239 -13.02 2.85 -3.78
CA LYS A 239 -11.54 2.81 -3.82
C LYS A 239 -10.94 4.21 -3.90
N ASN A 240 -11.45 5.05 -4.81
CA ASN A 240 -10.82 6.31 -5.16
C ASN A 240 -11.43 7.53 -4.46
N ARG A 241 -12.66 7.42 -3.94
CA ARG A 241 -13.42 8.57 -3.43
C ARG A 241 -13.69 8.52 -1.96
N THR A 242 -13.37 7.47 -1.22
CA THR A 242 -13.64 7.40 0.23
C THR A 242 -12.33 7.31 1.03
N LEU A 243 -12.32 7.80 2.28
CA LEU A 243 -11.14 7.60 3.15
C LEU A 243 -10.90 6.11 3.43
N PHE A 244 -11.97 5.33 3.57
CA PHE A 244 -11.90 3.87 3.73
C PHE A 244 -11.23 3.21 2.52
N GLY A 245 -11.68 3.52 1.31
CA GLY A 245 -11.12 2.94 0.09
C GLY A 245 -9.66 3.30 -0.12
N LEU A 246 -9.28 4.57 0.12
CA LEU A 246 -7.89 4.98 0.05
C LEU A 246 -7.01 4.23 1.05
N ALA A 247 -7.44 4.11 2.31
CA ALA A 247 -6.70 3.35 3.33
C ALA A 247 -6.67 1.84 3.02
N THR A 248 -7.76 1.29 2.48
CA THR A 248 -7.87 -0.12 2.09
C THR A 248 -6.92 -0.44 0.95
N MET A 249 -6.92 0.37 -0.12
CA MET A 249 -6.03 0.16 -1.26
C MET A 249 -4.56 0.30 -0.88
N ASP A 250 -4.21 1.23 0.03
CA ASP A 250 -2.86 1.29 0.58
C ASP A 250 -2.47 0.00 1.30
N VAL A 251 -3.37 -0.58 2.09
CA VAL A 251 -3.15 -1.86 2.78
C VAL A 251 -2.99 -3.01 1.78
N ILE A 252 -3.84 -3.07 0.74
CA ILE A 252 -3.75 -4.07 -0.33
C ILE A 252 -2.42 -3.94 -1.09
N ASN A 253 -2.03 -2.71 -1.46
CA ASN A 253 -0.76 -2.45 -2.15
C ASN A 253 0.44 -2.87 -1.29
N GLN A 254 0.42 -2.58 0.01
CA GLN A 254 1.45 -3.07 0.92
C GLN A 254 1.51 -4.60 0.95
N MET A 255 0.37 -5.31 0.94
CA MET A 255 0.37 -6.78 0.85
C MET A 255 0.99 -7.27 -0.47
N VAL A 256 0.63 -6.67 -1.61
CA VAL A 256 1.22 -6.99 -2.92
C VAL A 256 2.74 -6.76 -2.89
N THR A 257 3.21 -5.66 -2.31
CA THR A 257 4.64 -5.40 -2.15
C THR A 257 5.33 -6.49 -1.31
N ASN A 258 4.72 -6.94 -0.20
CA ASN A 258 5.27 -8.04 0.60
C ASN A 258 5.31 -9.36 -0.21
N ILE A 259 4.26 -9.69 -0.96
CA ILE A 259 4.22 -10.88 -1.82
C ILE A 259 5.32 -10.82 -2.89
N SER A 260 5.59 -9.64 -3.45
CA SER A 260 6.64 -9.43 -4.46
C SER A 260 8.07 -9.65 -3.95
N ASN A 261 8.26 -9.80 -2.64
CA ASN A 261 9.56 -10.19 -2.07
C ASN A 261 9.85 -11.67 -2.32
N PHE A 262 8.82 -12.50 -2.53
CA PHE A 262 8.92 -13.95 -2.58
C PHE A 262 8.49 -14.54 -3.92
N VAL A 263 7.58 -13.87 -4.62
CA VAL A 263 7.05 -14.31 -5.92
C VAL A 263 7.33 -13.26 -6.97
N GLU A 264 7.83 -13.67 -8.12
CA GLU A 264 7.98 -12.78 -9.27
C GLU A 264 6.73 -12.83 -10.15
N PRO A 265 6.29 -11.67 -10.68
CA PRO A 265 5.23 -11.65 -11.68
C PRO A 265 5.66 -12.42 -12.94
N ILE A 266 4.68 -12.93 -13.69
CA ILE A 266 4.94 -13.78 -14.88
C ILE A 266 5.67 -12.99 -15.97
N TYR A 267 5.37 -11.70 -16.09
CA TYR A 267 5.85 -10.84 -17.16
C TYR A 267 6.76 -9.74 -16.61
N GLN A 268 7.85 -9.45 -17.33
CA GLN A 268 8.64 -8.24 -17.13
C GLN A 268 8.52 -7.36 -18.39
N PRO A 269 8.11 -6.10 -18.26
CA PRO A 269 7.92 -5.21 -19.39
C PRO A 269 9.27 -4.81 -19.98
N ASN A 270 9.36 -4.84 -21.30
CA ASN A 270 10.54 -4.36 -22.01
C ASN A 270 10.46 -2.83 -22.17
N VAL A 271 10.83 -2.12 -21.11
CA VAL A 271 10.78 -0.64 -21.03
C VAL A 271 12.17 -0.05 -20.86
N LEU A 272 12.30 1.21 -21.27
CA LEU A 272 13.50 2.02 -21.09
C LEU A 272 13.16 3.25 -20.27
N GLY A 273 13.85 3.45 -19.15
CA GLY A 273 13.59 4.54 -18.21
C GLY A 273 14.84 5.21 -17.65
N LYS A 274 14.56 6.29 -16.92
CA LYS A 274 15.32 7.21 -16.08
C LYS A 274 15.22 6.98 -14.58
N ILE A 275 16.32 6.88 -13.83
CA ILE A 275 16.28 7.27 -12.41
C ILE A 275 16.23 8.79 -12.33
N ILE A 276 15.16 9.35 -11.77
CA ILE A 276 14.97 10.81 -11.70
C ILE A 276 15.35 11.40 -10.35
N TYR A 277 15.34 10.59 -9.28
CA TYR A 277 15.74 10.98 -7.93
C TYR A 277 16.15 9.74 -7.12
N VAL A 278 17.17 9.89 -6.28
CA VAL A 278 17.63 8.88 -5.32
C VAL A 278 17.38 9.43 -3.92
N GLY A 279 16.79 8.62 -3.05
CA GLY A 279 16.41 9.04 -1.72
C GLY A 279 17.59 9.46 -0.85
N ASP A 280 17.33 10.46 -0.02
CA ASP A 280 18.29 11.09 0.90
C ASP A 280 17.82 11.01 2.36
N GLY A 281 16.78 10.21 2.64
CA GLY A 281 16.14 10.10 3.95
C GLY A 281 15.11 11.20 4.25
N LYS A 282 15.00 12.25 3.43
CA LYS A 282 14.04 13.36 3.63
C LYS A 282 12.71 13.13 2.94
N TYR A 283 12.74 12.73 1.67
CA TYR A 283 11.53 12.52 0.85
C TYR A 283 11.30 11.06 0.48
N LEU A 284 12.38 10.30 0.37
CA LEU A 284 12.41 8.85 0.18
C LEU A 284 13.50 8.28 1.08
N LYS A 285 13.40 6.98 1.42
CA LYS A 285 14.49 6.28 2.12
C LYS A 285 15.74 6.24 1.25
N GLU A 286 16.91 6.10 1.86
CA GLU A 286 18.20 6.08 1.15
C GLU A 286 18.30 4.97 0.09
N ASN A 287 17.53 3.89 0.24
CA ASN A 287 17.44 2.78 -0.70
C ASN A 287 16.25 2.88 -1.66
N GLU A 288 15.53 4.00 -1.72
CA GLU A 288 14.39 4.19 -2.62
C GLU A 288 14.73 5.22 -3.71
N VAL A 289 14.15 5.03 -4.90
CA VAL A 289 14.33 5.90 -6.06
C VAL A 289 13.00 6.24 -6.70
N TYR A 290 12.89 7.44 -7.27
CA TYR A 290 11.85 7.72 -8.27
C TYR A 290 12.35 7.36 -9.66
N ILE A 291 11.46 6.80 -10.46
CA ILE A 291 11.70 6.44 -11.87
C ILE A 291 10.63 7.07 -12.76
N ASP A 292 11.01 7.47 -13.98
CA ASP A 292 10.10 8.08 -14.98
C ASP A 292 9.26 7.05 -15.75
N LEU A 293 8.88 5.98 -15.07
CA LEU A 293 8.04 4.90 -15.60
C LEU A 293 6.87 4.67 -14.64
N GLY A 294 5.69 4.37 -15.17
CA GLY A 294 4.48 4.20 -14.39
C GLY A 294 3.43 3.29 -15.02
N ALA A 295 2.18 3.50 -14.60
CA ALA A 295 1.05 2.66 -15.01
C ALA A 295 0.89 2.59 -16.55
N SER A 296 1.05 3.72 -17.24
CA SER A 296 0.91 3.80 -18.70
C SER A 296 2.07 3.15 -19.45
N ASP A 297 3.19 2.90 -18.78
CA ASP A 297 4.35 2.17 -19.31
C ASP A 297 4.26 0.65 -19.04
N GLY A 298 3.16 0.19 -18.45
CA GLY A 298 2.92 -1.22 -18.13
C GLY A 298 3.68 -1.70 -16.90
N LEU A 299 4.12 -0.80 -16.02
CA LEU A 299 4.72 -1.19 -14.75
C LEU A 299 3.66 -1.73 -13.78
N VAL A 300 4.09 -2.69 -12.96
CA VAL A 300 3.34 -3.23 -11.84
C VAL A 300 4.28 -3.37 -10.63
N ILE A 301 3.71 -3.50 -9.43
CA ILE A 301 4.49 -3.71 -8.21
C ILE A 301 5.18 -5.08 -8.28
N GLY A 302 6.48 -5.10 -7.96
CA GLY A 302 7.31 -6.30 -8.00
C GLY A 302 8.20 -6.44 -9.22
N HIS A 303 7.97 -5.67 -10.30
CA HIS A 303 8.87 -5.69 -11.45
C HIS A 303 10.30 -5.31 -11.04
N LYS A 304 11.27 -6.07 -11.54
CA LYS A 304 12.70 -5.81 -11.36
C LYS A 304 13.30 -5.27 -12.65
N PHE A 305 14.25 -4.35 -12.51
CA PHE A 305 14.97 -3.77 -13.63
C PHE A 305 16.45 -3.61 -13.30
N GLY A 306 17.30 -3.83 -14.29
CA GLY A 306 18.71 -3.47 -14.22
C GLY A 306 18.88 -1.95 -14.31
N VAL A 307 19.78 -1.42 -13.49
CA VAL A 307 20.21 -0.02 -13.52
C VAL A 307 21.57 0.07 -14.17
N TYR A 308 21.73 0.99 -15.11
CA TYR A 308 22.92 1.11 -15.95
C TYR A 308 23.45 2.54 -16.00
N LEU A 309 24.77 2.67 -15.88
CA LEU A 309 25.47 3.90 -16.27
C LEU A 309 25.58 3.94 -17.79
N GLU A 310 25.08 5.03 -18.38
CA GLU A 310 25.10 5.24 -19.83
C GLU A 310 26.53 5.29 -20.36
N GLY A 311 26.80 4.54 -21.44
CA GLY A 311 28.09 4.56 -22.09
C GLY A 311 28.45 5.93 -22.69
N ILE A 312 29.74 6.27 -22.68
CA ILE A 312 30.25 7.47 -23.35
C ILE A 312 30.30 7.29 -24.87
N VAL A 313 30.07 8.38 -25.60
CA VAL A 313 30.36 8.47 -27.04
C VAL A 313 31.88 8.48 -27.22
N LEU A 314 32.36 7.62 -28.10
CA LEU A 314 33.76 7.50 -28.45
C LEU A 314 34.01 8.32 -29.71
N THR A 315 34.88 9.32 -29.60
CA THR A 315 35.19 10.25 -30.68
C THR A 315 36.65 10.14 -31.06
N ASP A 316 36.93 10.15 -32.37
CA ASP A 316 38.27 10.21 -32.91
C ASP A 316 38.96 11.51 -32.48
N PRO A 317 40.14 11.45 -31.83
CA PRO A 317 40.77 12.62 -31.23
C PRO A 317 41.31 13.62 -32.27
N ASP A 318 41.64 13.16 -33.47
CA ASP A 318 42.28 13.99 -34.51
C ASP A 318 41.23 14.66 -35.42
N THR A 319 40.12 13.96 -35.66
CA THR A 319 39.07 14.40 -36.59
C THR A 319 37.80 14.88 -35.92
N GLY A 320 37.60 14.58 -34.64
CA GLY A 320 36.36 14.86 -33.91
C GLY A 320 35.16 14.01 -34.38
N LYS A 321 35.40 12.98 -35.20
CA LYS A 321 34.35 12.10 -35.73
C LYS A 321 33.89 11.11 -34.66
N GLU A 322 32.58 10.99 -34.46
CA GLU A 322 32.01 9.93 -33.61
C GLU A 322 32.31 8.55 -34.23
N LEU A 323 32.97 7.69 -33.46
CA LEU A 323 33.34 6.32 -33.82
C LEU A 323 32.35 5.28 -33.28
N GLY A 324 31.60 5.63 -32.23
CA GLY A 324 30.60 4.76 -31.63
C GLY A 324 30.28 5.15 -30.20
N LYS A 325 29.69 4.22 -29.45
CA LYS A 325 29.38 4.37 -28.02
C LYS A 325 29.94 3.17 -27.27
N SER A 326 30.54 3.42 -26.11
CA SER A 326 30.90 2.34 -25.18
C SER A 326 29.63 1.64 -24.64
N PRO A 327 29.71 0.36 -24.25
CA PRO A 327 28.56 -0.34 -23.70
C PRO A 327 28.12 0.27 -22.36
N ASP A 328 26.83 0.21 -22.08
CA ASP A 328 26.29 0.61 -20.78
C ASP A 328 26.80 -0.34 -19.69
N LYS A 329 27.13 0.20 -18.52
CA LYS A 329 27.66 -0.57 -17.39
C LYS A 329 26.56 -0.80 -16.35
N LYS A 330 26.23 -2.05 -16.01
CA LYS A 330 25.30 -2.36 -14.90
C LYS A 330 25.89 -1.86 -13.59
N VAL A 331 25.12 -1.08 -12.85
CA VAL A 331 25.50 -0.47 -11.56
C VAL A 331 24.55 -0.86 -10.42
N GLY A 332 23.44 -1.51 -10.72
CA GLY A 332 22.51 -1.99 -9.70
C GLY A 332 21.28 -2.70 -10.28
N VAL A 333 20.36 -3.01 -9.38
CA VAL A 333 19.03 -3.57 -9.68
C VAL A 333 18.02 -2.88 -8.77
N ILE A 334 16.87 -2.51 -9.33
CA ILE A 334 15.75 -1.91 -8.61
C ILE A 334 14.51 -2.77 -8.73
N LYS A 335 13.63 -2.70 -7.74
CA LYS A 335 12.32 -3.36 -7.73
C LYS A 335 11.22 -2.34 -7.50
N VAL A 336 10.20 -2.30 -8.35
CA VAL A 336 9.06 -1.38 -8.21
C VAL A 336 8.28 -1.73 -6.96
N THR A 337 8.13 -0.77 -6.05
CA THR A 337 7.40 -0.94 -4.78
C THR A 337 6.11 -0.13 -4.71
N LYS A 338 5.98 0.92 -5.53
CA LYS A 338 4.78 1.74 -5.62
C LYS A 338 4.66 2.42 -6.99
N ILE A 339 3.45 2.53 -7.51
CA ILE A 339 3.13 3.30 -8.72
C ILE A 339 2.39 4.56 -8.29
N GLU A 340 2.90 5.73 -8.67
CA GLU A 340 2.36 7.03 -8.25
C GLU A 340 1.52 7.68 -9.35
N ALA A 341 1.90 7.48 -10.62
CA ALA A 341 1.21 8.05 -11.77
C ALA A 341 1.46 7.27 -13.06
N ASP A 342 0.90 7.77 -14.17
CA ASP A 342 1.05 7.23 -15.53
C ASP A 342 2.52 6.96 -15.91
N HIS A 343 3.44 7.84 -15.51
CA HIS A 343 4.87 7.78 -15.82
C HIS A 343 5.75 8.06 -14.59
N LEU A 344 5.28 7.67 -13.41
CA LEU A 344 6.02 7.87 -12.16
C LEU A 344 5.80 6.71 -11.20
N SER A 345 6.90 6.14 -10.71
CA SER A 345 6.89 5.08 -9.71
C SER A 345 8.02 5.26 -8.71
N ILE A 346 7.87 4.63 -7.55
CA ILE A 346 8.92 4.43 -6.57
C ILE A 346 9.41 2.98 -6.69
N ALA A 347 10.73 2.82 -6.68
CA ALA A 347 11.38 1.53 -6.65
C ALA A 347 12.41 1.46 -5.51
N GLU A 348 12.63 0.27 -4.97
CA GLU A 348 13.67 -0.02 -4.00
C GLU A 348 14.92 -0.53 -4.70
N ILE A 349 16.09 -0.01 -4.32
CA ILE A 349 17.41 -0.49 -4.75
C ILE A 349 17.70 -1.79 -4.00
N ILE A 350 17.65 -2.91 -4.71
CA ILE A 350 17.95 -4.23 -4.15
C ILE A 350 19.42 -4.62 -4.37
N GLU A 351 20.09 -4.02 -5.36
CA GLU A 351 21.52 -4.16 -5.60
C GLU A 351 22.16 -2.84 -6.05
N GLY A 352 23.40 -2.58 -5.65
CA GLY A 352 24.14 -1.39 -6.10
C GLY A 352 23.88 -0.11 -5.29
N LEU A 353 23.45 -0.24 -4.03
CA LEU A 353 23.28 0.91 -3.13
C LEU A 353 24.57 1.75 -3.07
N GLY A 354 24.43 3.06 -3.23
CA GLY A 354 25.56 4.01 -3.31
C GLY A 354 26.24 4.11 -4.68
N GLN A 355 25.94 3.22 -5.62
CA GLN A 355 26.40 3.32 -7.02
C GLN A 355 25.30 3.88 -7.93
N VAL A 356 24.05 3.51 -7.63
CA VAL A 356 22.85 4.02 -8.30
C VAL A 356 22.74 5.54 -8.12
N SER A 357 22.59 6.26 -9.24
CA SER A 357 22.57 7.71 -9.28
C SER A 357 21.47 8.24 -10.21
N LYS A 358 21.01 9.47 -9.96
CA LYS A 358 20.12 10.20 -10.87
C LYS A 358 20.71 10.22 -12.30
N GLY A 359 19.86 9.94 -13.28
CA GLY A 359 20.21 9.88 -14.69
C GLY A 359 20.66 8.51 -15.19
N ASN A 360 20.89 7.53 -14.29
CA ASN A 360 21.14 6.15 -14.71
C ASN A 360 19.93 5.58 -15.45
N LEU A 361 20.21 4.78 -16.48
CA LEU A 361 19.23 4.13 -17.33
C LEU A 361 18.63 2.91 -16.61
N ILE A 362 17.36 2.67 -16.87
CA ILE A 362 16.58 1.52 -16.38
C ILE A 362 16.17 0.70 -17.58
N LYS A 363 16.43 -0.61 -17.54
CA LYS A 363 16.07 -1.56 -18.60
C LYS A 363 15.67 -2.90 -17.99
N ALA A 364 14.95 -3.75 -18.73
CA ALA A 364 14.75 -5.15 -18.35
C ALA A 364 16.12 -5.81 -18.03
N GLU A 365 16.14 -6.64 -16.99
CA GLU A 365 17.36 -7.33 -16.53
C GLU A 365 17.91 -8.34 -17.54
#